data_AF-A0A158B8C1-F1
#
_entry.id   AF-A0A158B8C1-F1
#
_cell.length_a   1.000
_cell.length_b   1.000
_cell.length_c   1.000
_cell.angle_alpha   90.00
_cell.angle_beta   90.00
_cell.angle_gamma   90.00
#
_symmetry.space_group_name_H-M   'P 1'
#
loop_
_entity.id
_entity.type
_entity.pdbx_description
1 polymer ?
#
loop_
_entity_poly.entity_id
_entity_poly.type
_entity_poly.pdbx_seq_one_letter_code
_entity_poly.pdbx_strand_id
1 'polypeptide(L)' 'MIVCVCKSVSDRKIRTAIADGLDSFDELQFELGVALCCGKCEESVRDVMAQSGVCASRCGVEQREHVAPLTFYERQAA' A
#
# COMPACT_ATOMS: atom_id res chain seq x y z
N MET A 1 9.38 9.88 11.12
CA MET A 1 10.01 8.59 11.47
C MET A 1 10.19 7.75 10.21
N ILE A 2 11.20 6.87 10.13
CA ILE A 2 11.26 5.83 9.07
C ILE A 2 10.34 4.68 9.48
N VAL A 3 9.41 4.31 8.59
CA VAL A 3 8.43 3.24 8.82
C VAL A 3 8.83 1.96 8.10
N CYS A 4 9.27 2.07 6.83
CA CYS A 4 9.83 0.93 6.09
C CYS A 4 11.31 1.17 5.77
N VAL A 5 12.19 0.37 6.38
CA VAL A 5 13.63 0.43 6.11
C VAL A 5 13.96 -0.11 4.71
N CYS A 6 13.35 -1.24 4.32
CA CYS A 6 13.62 -1.91 3.04
C CYS A 6 13.34 -1.03 1.80
N LYS A 7 12.38 -0.12 1.91
CA LYS A 7 11.96 0.78 0.81
C LYS A 7 12.25 2.26 1.10
N SER A 8 12.92 2.56 2.20
CA SER A 8 13.21 3.93 2.65
C SER A 8 11.95 4.83 2.67
N VAL A 9 10.87 4.29 3.25
CA VAL A 9 9.58 5.00 3.40
C VAL A 9 9.48 5.57 4.80
N SER A 10 9.20 6.86 4.87
CA SER A 10 8.96 7.59 6.12
C SER A 10 7.47 7.77 6.39
N ASP A 11 7.12 8.01 7.65
CA ASP A 11 5.77 8.38 8.07
C ASP A 11 5.24 9.59 7.27
N ARG A 12 6.08 10.60 7.00
CA ARG A 12 5.71 11.74 6.15
C ARG A 12 5.33 11.32 4.73
N LYS A 13 6.09 10.40 4.12
CA LYS A 13 5.76 9.88 2.77
C LYS A 13 4.40 9.18 2.75
N ILE A 14 4.09 8.39 3.78
CA ILE A 14 2.80 7.69 3.89
C ILE A 14 1.67 8.71 4.01
N ARG A 15 1.81 9.71 4.90
CA ARG A 15 0.80 10.76 5.09
C ARG A 15 0.60 11.62 3.84
N THR A 16 1.67 11.93 3.10
CA THR A 16 1.56 12.63 1.81
C THR A 16 0.78 11.79 0.81
N ALA A 17 1.10 10.50 0.67
CA ALA A 17 0.37 9.62 -0.25
C ALA A 17 -1.11 9.47 0.11
N ILE A 18 -1.43 9.45 1.41
CA ILE A 18 -2.82 9.51 1.89
C ILE A 18 -3.49 10.85 1.53
N ALA A 19 -2.80 11.97 1.72
CA ALA A 19 -3.32 13.29 1.35
C ALA A 19 -3.52 13.44 -0.17
N ASP A 20 -2.72 12.72 -0.97
CA ASP A 20 -2.85 12.64 -2.43
C ASP A 20 -4.01 11.73 -2.88
N GLY A 21 -4.69 11.06 -1.94
CA GLY A 21 -5.93 10.32 -2.17
C GLY A 21 -5.82 8.80 -2.06
N LEU A 22 -4.64 8.24 -1.71
CA LEU A 22 -4.53 6.81 -1.44
C LEU A 22 -5.19 6.48 -0.10
N ASP A 23 -6.22 5.65 -0.13
CA ASP A 23 -7.04 5.38 1.05
C ASP A 23 -7.13 3.89 1.42
N SER A 24 -6.38 3.05 0.73
CA SER A 24 -6.25 1.62 1.05
C SER A 24 -4.80 1.19 1.30
N PHE A 25 -4.65 0.07 2.00
CA PHE A 25 -3.33 -0.49 2.27
C PHE A 25 -2.70 -1.05 0.99
N ASP A 26 -3.50 -1.68 0.13
CA ASP A 26 -3.05 -2.23 -1.16
C ASP A 26 -2.50 -1.14 -2.08
N GLU A 27 -3.15 0.02 -2.14
CA GLU A 27 -2.64 1.20 -2.86
C GLU A 27 -1.30 1.69 -2.30
N LEU A 28 -1.16 1.77 -0.98
CA LEU A 28 0.12 2.13 -0.35
C LEU A 28 1.20 1.07 -0.61
N GLN A 29 0.85 -0.22 -0.62
CA GLN A 29 1.79 -1.29 -0.99
C GLN A 29 2.25 -1.14 -2.44
N PHE A 30 1.32 -0.88 -3.36
CA PHE A 30 1.63 -0.72 -4.78
C PHE A 30 2.50 0.51 -5.05
N GLU A 31 2.13 1.67 -4.50
CA GLU A 31 2.81 2.95 -4.76
C GLU A 31 4.12 3.10 -3.99
N LEU A 32 4.17 2.69 -2.72
CA LEU A 32 5.33 2.90 -1.85
C LEU A 32 6.19 1.64 -1.66
N GLY A 33 5.70 0.47 -2.08
CA GLY A 33 6.37 -0.81 -1.90
C GLY A 33 6.39 -1.34 -0.46
N VAL A 34 5.64 -0.70 0.44
CA VAL A 34 5.60 -1.11 1.86
C VAL A 34 5.10 -2.55 1.99
N ALA A 35 5.60 -3.27 3.00
CA ALA A 35 5.33 -4.69 3.24
C ALA A 35 5.75 -5.69 2.12
N LEU A 36 6.15 -5.24 0.93
CA LEU A 36 6.54 -6.13 -0.20
C LEU A 36 7.98 -6.70 -0.11
N CYS A 37 8.72 -6.48 0.97
CA CYS A 37 10.07 -7.02 1.15
C CYS A 37 10.15 -8.00 2.33
N CYS A 38 10.26 -7.49 3.55
CA CYS A 38 10.32 -8.33 4.75
C CYS A 38 9.01 -8.35 5.55
N GLY A 39 7.98 -7.60 5.12
CA GLY A 39 6.67 -7.51 5.78
C GLY A 39 6.63 -6.75 7.12
N LYS A 40 7.77 -6.60 7.82
CA LYS A 40 7.82 -6.10 9.21
C LYS A 40 7.23 -4.71 9.46
N CYS A 41 7.10 -3.88 8.43
CA CYS A 41 6.52 -2.54 8.56
C CYS A 41 4.99 -2.50 8.46
N GLU A 42 4.32 -3.62 8.14
CA GLU A 42 2.88 -3.65 7.85
C GLU A 42 2.05 -3.03 8.97
N GLU A 43 2.20 -3.51 10.21
CA GLU A 43 1.46 -3.00 11.36
C GLU A 43 1.71 -1.49 11.57
N SER A 44 2.97 -1.06 11.49
CA SER A 44 3.33 0.35 11.62
C SER A 44 2.74 1.23 10.51
N VAL A 45 2.58 0.72 9.29
CA VAL A 45 1.90 1.45 8.20
C VAL A 45 0.41 1.56 8.50
N ARG A 46 -0.23 0.47 8.95
CA ARG A 46 -1.66 0.46 9.32
C ARG A 46 -1.95 1.42 10.47
N ASP A 47 -1.03 1.52 11.44
CA ASP A 47 -1.12 2.50 12.52
C ASP A 47 -1.10 3.95 12.00
N VAL A 48 -0.22 4.24 11.03
CA VAL A 48 -0.15 5.57 10.40
C VAL A 48 -1.44 5.87 9.63
N MET A 49 -2.01 4.89 8.93
CA MET A 49 -3.31 5.03 8.25
C MET A 49 -4.43 5.35 9.25
N ALA A 50 -4.52 4.59 10.35
CA ALA A 50 -5.50 4.80 11.41
C ALA A 50 -5.35 6.19 12.06
N GLN A 51 -4.12 6.62 12.34
CA GLN A 51 -3.83 7.97 12.85
C GLN A 51 -4.20 9.07 11.86
N SER A 52 -4.19 8.75 10.56
CA SER A 52 -4.57 9.68 9.48
C SER A 52 -6.08 9.65 9.19
N GLY A 53 -6.87 8.89 9.96
CA GLY A 53 -8.32 8.78 9.79
C GLY A 53 -8.75 7.88 8.62
N VAL A 54 -7.82 7.12 8.04
CA VAL A 54 -8.08 6.21 6.93
C VAL A 54 -8.24 4.80 7.49
N CYS A 55 -9.46 4.27 7.46
CA CYS A 55 -9.70 2.91 7.92
C CYS A 55 -9.23 1.91 6.84
N ALA A 56 -8.33 0.98 7.22
CA ALA A 56 -7.87 -0.09 6.33
C ALA A 56 -9.01 -0.99 5.81
N SER A 57 -10.12 -1.03 6.54
CA SER A 57 -11.37 -1.66 6.13
C SER A 57 -12.40 -0.56 5.90
N ARG A 58 -12.60 -0.14 4.65
CA ARG A 58 -13.76 0.67 4.26
C ARG A 58 -15.04 -0.06 4.68
N CYS A 59 -15.60 0.25 5.85
CA CYS A 59 -16.96 -0.16 6.20
C CYS A 59 -17.95 0.73 5.43
N GLY A 60 -18.11 0.49 4.12
CA GLY A 60 -19.30 0.94 3.40
C GLY A 60 -19.18 1.71 2.08
N VAL A 61 -18.22 1.42 1.18
CA VAL A 61 -18.32 1.92 -0.22
C VAL A 61 -17.92 0.82 -1.21
N GLU A 62 -18.81 0.57 -2.18
CA GLU A 62 -18.65 -0.37 -3.30
C GLU A 62 -17.27 -0.26 -3.96
N GLN A 63 -16.60 -1.41 -4.10
CA GLN A 63 -15.34 -1.51 -4.79
C GLN A 63 -15.58 -1.35 -6.30
N ARG A 64 -15.08 -0.26 -6.91
CA ARG A 64 -14.78 -0.29 -8.35
C ARG A 64 -13.48 -1.06 -8.51
N GLU A 65 -13.63 -2.38 -8.55
CA GLU A 65 -12.58 -3.34 -8.87
C GLU A 65 -11.99 -3.01 -10.25
N HIS A 66 -10.87 -2.30 -10.26
CA HIS A 66 -9.99 -2.28 -11.43
C HIS A 66 -9.06 -3.48 -11.33
N VAL A 67 -9.62 -4.68 -11.49
CA VAL A 67 -8.82 -5.90 -11.69
C VAL A 67 -8.23 -5.80 -13.09
N ALA A 68 -7.06 -5.17 -13.21
CA ALA A 68 -6.29 -5.25 -14.44
C ALA A 68 -5.98 -6.73 -14.70
N PRO A 69 -6.32 -7.29 -15.87
CA PRO A 69 -6.07 -8.70 -16.16
C PRO A 69 -4.56 -8.95 -16.15
N LEU A 70 -4.10 -9.77 -15.21
CA LEU A 70 -2.73 -10.26 -15.18
C LEU A 70 -2.55 -11.21 -16.35
N THR A 71 -2.06 -10.69 -17.48
CA THR A 71 -1.65 -11.52 -18.61
C THR A 71 -0.28 -12.10 -18.30
N PHE A 72 -0.26 -13.40 -18.00
CA PHE A 72 0.96 -14.18 -17.85
C PHE A 72 1.55 -14.36 -19.26
N TYR A 73 2.50 -13.51 -19.66
CA TYR A 73 3.27 -13.76 -20.89
C TYR A 73 4.12 -15.00 -20.65
N GLU A 74 3.71 -16.14 -21.22
CA GLU A 74 4.44 -17.40 -21.18
C GLU A 74 5.85 -17.18 -21.74
N ARG A 75 6.85 -17.23 -20.87
CA ARG A 75 8.26 -17.34 -21.29
C ARG A 75 8.46 -18.74 -21.85
N GLN A 76 8.42 -18.89 -23.17
CA GLN A 76 9.01 -20.05 -23.83
C GLN A 76 10.52 -20.04 -23.55
N ALA A 77 10.98 -21.01 -22.75
CA ALA A 77 12.39 -21.34 -22.66
C ALA A 77 12.78 -22.05 -23.98
N ALA A 78 13.75 -21.45 -24.70
CA ALA A 78 14.42 -22.08 -25.83
C ALA A 78 15.46 -23.10 -25.35
#